data_AF-A0A1F1U8K7-F1
#
_entry.id   AF-A0A1F1U8K7-F1
#
_cell.length_a   1.000
_cell.length_b   1.000
_cell.length_c   1.000
_cell.angle_alpha   90.00
_cell.angle_beta   90.00
_cell.angle_gamma   90.00
#
_symmetry.space_group_name_H-M   'P 1'
#
loop_
_entity.id
_entity.type
_entity.pdbx_description
1 polymer ?
#
loop_
_entity_poly.entity_id
_entity_poly.type
_entity_poly.pdbx_seq_one_letter_code
_entity_poly.pdbx_strand_id
1 'polypeptide(L)'
;MSENNTAPLADEPSAAGPSAAPSGAASFDSAPGDAGATGVGSSQPTPEQRASLERLSVAQENLVKARAAYVKAAEGLRAIEAFSAAMEPLMDYYDNGWLADVNATESIYERPEAAGEDEIWNMHGNQYELMRELLAISSNFFVRVPGQES
;
A
#
# COMPACT_ATOMS: atom_id res chain seq x y z
N MET A 1 -52.59 -10.06 -22.92
CA MET A 1 -51.44 -9.48 -23.63
C MET A 1 -50.41 -9.18 -22.55
N SER A 2 -49.73 -10.13 -21.91
CA SER A 2 -48.91 -11.26 -22.40
C SER A 2 -47.82 -10.82 -23.35
N GLU A 3 -46.62 -10.65 -22.78
CA GLU A 3 -45.25 -10.78 -23.31
C GLU A 3 -44.35 -10.28 -22.17
N ASN A 4 -43.95 -11.08 -21.17
CA ASN A 4 -43.10 -12.26 -21.17
C ASN A 4 -41.85 -12.09 -22.03
N ASN A 5 -40.75 -11.60 -21.41
CA ASN A 5 -39.42 -11.79 -21.96
C ASN A 5 -38.49 -12.29 -20.85
N THR A 6 -38.20 -13.58 -20.91
CA THR A 6 -37.31 -14.31 -20.01
C THR A 6 -36.27 -15.04 -20.85
N ALA A 7 -35.01 -14.95 -20.40
CA ALA A 7 -33.86 -15.83 -20.64
C ALA A 7 -33.06 -15.66 -21.97
N PRO A 8 -31.75 -16.06 -22.01
CA PRO A 8 -31.06 -16.95 -21.06
C PRO A 8 -29.68 -16.50 -20.51
N LEU A 9 -29.30 -17.14 -19.39
CA LEU A 9 -27.92 -17.37 -18.97
C LEU A 9 -27.18 -18.25 -19.98
N ALA A 10 -25.92 -17.92 -20.27
CA ALA A 10 -24.81 -18.78 -20.71
C ALA A 10 -23.59 -17.85 -20.93
N ASP A 11 -22.33 -18.14 -20.65
CA ASP A 11 -21.61 -19.29 -20.12
C ASP A 11 -20.23 -18.70 -19.70
N GLU A 12 -19.68 -19.11 -18.56
CA GLU A 12 -18.26 -18.87 -18.26
C GLU A 12 -17.38 -19.67 -19.24
N PRO A 13 -16.17 -19.19 -19.54
CA PRO A 13 -15.05 -20.11 -19.60
C PRO A 13 -14.10 -19.87 -18.43
N SER A 14 -14.14 -20.85 -17.54
CA SER A 14 -13.14 -21.17 -16.54
C SER A 14 -11.77 -21.48 -17.19
N ALA A 15 -10.72 -21.19 -16.42
CA ALA A 15 -9.38 -21.79 -16.42
C ALA A 15 -8.33 -21.30 -17.44
N ALA A 16 -7.47 -20.40 -16.97
CA ALA A 16 -6.02 -20.57 -17.10
C ALA A 16 -5.33 -20.04 -15.82
N GLY A 17 -4.56 -20.91 -15.18
CA GLY A 17 -4.04 -20.77 -13.82
C GLY A 17 -2.78 -19.90 -13.65
N PRO A 18 -2.11 -20.04 -12.50
CA PRO A 18 -1.23 -19.03 -11.93
C PRO A 18 0.13 -18.98 -12.64
N SER A 19 0.60 -17.78 -12.98
CA SER A 19 2.00 -17.57 -13.37
C SER A 19 2.88 -17.68 -12.12
N ALA A 20 3.31 -18.92 -11.86
CA ALA A 20 4.25 -19.27 -10.83
C ALA A 20 5.65 -18.71 -11.14
N ALA A 21 6.33 -18.25 -10.09
CA ALA A 21 7.71 -17.82 -10.09
C ALA A 21 8.65 -18.91 -10.69
N PRO A 22 9.73 -18.55 -11.40
CA PRO A 22 10.75 -19.53 -11.73
C PRO A 22 11.53 -19.91 -10.47
N SER A 23 11.10 -21.01 -9.84
CA SER A 23 11.93 -21.81 -8.95
C SER A 23 12.93 -22.59 -9.79
N GLY A 24 14.08 -21.97 -10.07
CA GLY A 24 15.25 -22.64 -10.63
C GLY A 24 16.13 -23.21 -9.53
N ALA A 25 15.69 -24.30 -8.89
CA ALA A 25 16.58 -25.11 -8.06
C ALA A 25 17.50 -25.91 -9.00
N ALA A 26 18.73 -25.43 -9.19
CA ALA A 26 19.78 -26.26 -9.75
C ALA A 26 20.20 -27.27 -8.69
N SER A 27 19.68 -28.49 -8.81
CA SER A 27 20.26 -29.67 -8.16
C SER A 27 21.61 -29.94 -8.83
N PHE A 28 22.70 -29.63 -8.12
CA PHE A 28 24.03 -30.04 -8.54
C PHE A 28 24.26 -31.47 -8.06
N ASP A 29 24.19 -32.38 -9.03
CA ASP A 29 24.57 -33.77 -8.91
C ASP A 29 25.99 -33.89 -8.35
N SER A 30 26.12 -34.65 -7.27
CA SER A 30 27.39 -34.88 -6.58
C SER A 30 28.15 -35.97 -7.33
N ALA A 31 29.28 -35.61 -7.94
CA ALA A 31 30.32 -36.55 -8.32
C ALA A 31 31.64 -36.21 -7.57
N PRO A 32 32.30 -37.19 -6.92
CA PRO A 32 33.42 -36.97 -6.04
C PRO A 32 34.75 -37.02 -6.82
N GLY A 33 35.72 -36.22 -6.40
CA GLY A 33 37.11 -36.41 -6.85
C GLY A 33 37.93 -35.15 -6.84
N ASP A 34 38.58 -34.85 -5.72
CA ASP A 34 39.98 -35.22 -5.50
C ASP A 34 40.60 -34.25 -4.48
N ALA A 35 41.42 -34.84 -3.62
CA ALA A 35 42.03 -34.23 -2.47
C ALA A 35 43.05 -33.16 -2.88
N GLY A 36 42.68 -31.89 -2.69
CA GLY A 36 43.56 -30.74 -2.84
C GLY A 36 43.61 -29.90 -1.57
N ALA A 37 44.39 -30.37 -0.60
CA ALA A 37 45.12 -29.58 0.39
C ALA A 37 44.57 -28.18 0.82
N THR A 38 44.35 -28.09 2.14
CA THR A 38 44.67 -26.95 3.01
C THR A 38 43.73 -25.76 3.08
N GLY A 39 43.08 -25.65 4.25
CA GLY A 39 42.84 -24.34 4.86
C GLY A 39 41.39 -24.11 5.27
N VAL A 40 41.07 -24.43 6.52
CA VAL A 40 40.18 -23.55 7.29
C VAL A 40 40.94 -22.23 7.45
N GLY A 41 40.89 -21.41 6.41
CA GLY A 41 41.58 -20.13 6.34
C GLY A 41 40.71 -19.06 6.97
N SER A 42 40.81 -18.92 8.29
CA SER A 42 40.48 -17.70 9.02
C SER A 42 41.42 -16.57 8.57
N SER A 43 41.35 -16.18 7.29
CA SER A 43 42.05 -15.02 6.78
C SER A 43 41.30 -13.81 7.29
N GLN A 44 41.94 -13.05 8.19
CA GLN A 44 41.42 -11.76 8.61
C GLN A 44 41.10 -10.93 7.36
N PRO A 45 39.89 -10.37 7.26
CA PRO A 45 39.49 -9.60 6.08
C PRO A 45 40.48 -8.45 5.83
N THR A 46 40.80 -8.19 4.56
CA THR A 46 41.63 -7.04 4.19
C THR A 46 40.96 -5.74 4.67
N PRO A 47 41.70 -4.63 4.83
CA PRO A 47 41.11 -3.33 5.17
C PRO A 47 39.93 -2.96 4.25
N GLU A 48 40.06 -3.18 2.94
CA GLU A 48 39.01 -2.92 1.96
C GLU A 48 37.78 -3.84 2.15
N GLN A 49 38.01 -5.12 2.48
CA GLN A 49 36.93 -6.06 2.78
C GLN A 49 36.18 -5.66 4.07
N ARG A 50 36.90 -5.24 5.12
CA ARG A 50 36.27 -4.71 6.35
C ARG A 50 35.44 -3.47 6.08
N ALA A 51 36.00 -2.49 5.38
CA ALA A 51 35.28 -1.26 5.02
C ALA A 51 34.04 -1.56 4.16
N SER A 52 34.11 -2.57 3.28
CA SER A 52 32.97 -3.00 2.47
C SER A 52 31.90 -3.69 3.33
N LEU A 53 32.28 -4.54 4.28
CA LEU A 53 31.36 -5.17 5.23
C LEU A 53 30.66 -4.14 6.12
N GLU A 54 31.36 -3.11 6.57
CA GLU A 54 30.77 -2.01 7.35
C GLU A 54 29.70 -1.27 6.56
N ARG A 55 29.97 -0.90 5.29
CA ARG A 55 28.97 -0.28 4.42
C ARG A 55 27.78 -1.19 4.16
N LEU A 56 28.01 -2.48 3.96
CA LEU A 56 26.93 -3.47 3.78
C LEU A 56 26.09 -3.63 5.05
N SER A 57 26.70 -3.57 6.24
CA SER A 57 25.96 -3.60 7.50
C SER A 57 25.02 -2.41 7.63
N VAL A 58 25.51 -1.20 7.33
CA VAL A 58 24.66 0.01 7.33
C VAL A 58 23.54 -0.09 6.30
N ALA A 59 23.83 -0.61 5.10
CA ALA A 59 22.82 -0.85 4.08
C ALA A 59 21.78 -1.87 4.52
N GLN A 60 22.19 -2.96 5.18
CA GLN A 60 21.31 -3.99 5.72
C GLN A 60 20.38 -3.42 6.80
N GLU A 61 20.89 -2.61 7.72
CA GLU A 61 20.07 -1.93 8.73
C GLU A 61 19.02 -1.02 8.09
N ASN A 62 19.42 -0.24 7.08
CA ASN A 62 18.51 0.63 6.35
C ASN A 62 17.46 -0.17 5.56
N LEU A 63 17.85 -1.31 4.97
CA LEU A 63 16.93 -2.20 4.27
C LEU A 63 15.85 -2.76 5.22
N VAL A 64 16.24 -3.17 6.42
CA VAL A 64 15.30 -3.66 7.43
C VAL A 64 14.32 -2.55 7.83
N LYS A 65 14.82 -1.33 8.09
CA LYS A 65 13.98 -0.16 8.41
C LYS A 65 13.01 0.17 7.26
N ALA A 66 13.50 0.18 6.02
CA ALA A 66 12.69 0.48 4.84
C ALA A 66 11.56 -0.54 4.64
N ARG A 67 11.84 -1.84 4.82
CA ARG A 67 10.82 -2.90 4.74
C ARG A 67 9.73 -2.72 5.79
N ALA A 68 10.10 -2.42 7.03
CA ALA A 68 9.14 -2.18 8.09
C ALA A 68 8.27 -0.94 7.82
N ALA A 69 8.89 0.15 7.33
CA ALA A 69 8.17 1.38 6.96
C ALA A 69 7.21 1.14 5.79
N TYR A 70 7.61 0.35 4.78
CA TYR A 70 6.77 0.02 3.63
C TYR A 70 5.47 -0.70 4.02
N VAL A 71 5.53 -1.66 4.95
CA VAL A 71 4.32 -2.36 5.42
C VAL A 71 3.30 -1.38 5.98
N LYS A 72 3.75 -0.45 6.84
CA LYS A 72 2.87 0.58 7.41
C LYS A 72 2.37 1.56 6.35
N ALA A 73 3.20 1.94 5.38
CA ALA A 73 2.78 2.81 4.29
C ALA A 73 1.68 2.15 3.43
N ALA A 74 1.81 0.86 3.14
CA ALA A 74 0.81 0.10 2.38
C ALA A 74 -0.50 -0.12 3.15
N GLU A 75 -0.45 -0.22 4.48
CA GLU A 75 -1.63 -0.19 5.34
C GLU A 75 -2.28 1.20 5.34
N GLY A 76 -1.48 2.25 5.49
CA GLY A 76 -1.93 3.63 5.42
C GLY A 76 -2.63 3.97 4.10
N LEU A 77 -2.07 3.52 2.97
CA LEU A 77 -2.70 3.71 1.65
C LEU A 77 -4.10 3.10 1.60
N ARG A 78 -4.26 1.85 2.06
CA ARG A 78 -5.57 1.19 2.11
C ARG A 78 -6.54 1.91 3.05
N ALA A 79 -6.05 2.46 4.16
CA ALA A 79 -6.86 3.26 5.07
C ALA A 79 -7.32 4.59 4.42
N ILE A 80 -6.45 5.25 3.66
CA ILE A 80 -6.77 6.47 2.90
C ILE A 80 -7.83 6.21 1.82
N GLU A 81 -7.72 5.08 1.12
CA GLU A 81 -8.71 4.65 0.13
C GLU A 81 -10.08 4.39 0.79
N ALA A 82 -10.11 3.66 1.91
CA ALA A 82 -11.33 3.40 2.66
C ALA A 82 -11.96 4.69 3.21
N PHE A 83 -11.15 5.61 3.72
CA PHE A 83 -11.61 6.92 4.19
C PHE A 83 -12.23 7.73 3.04
N SER A 84 -11.57 7.78 1.88
CA SER A 84 -12.09 8.49 0.71
C SER A 84 -13.43 7.91 0.23
N ALA A 85 -13.56 6.58 0.23
CA ALA A 85 -14.80 5.91 -0.13
C ALA A 85 -15.95 6.17 0.86
N ALA A 86 -15.65 6.35 2.15
CA ALA A 86 -16.64 6.70 3.17
C ALA A 86 -17.09 8.17 3.07
N MET A 87 -16.20 9.06 2.65
CA MET A 87 -16.51 10.49 2.50
C MET A 87 -17.47 10.78 1.34
N GLU A 88 -17.43 10.01 0.26
CA GLU A 88 -18.29 10.24 -0.92
C GLU A 88 -19.80 10.25 -0.59
N PRO A 89 -20.40 9.19 -0.02
CA PRO A 89 -21.82 9.22 0.35
C PRO A 89 -22.11 10.20 1.50
N LEU A 90 -21.12 10.50 2.35
CA LEU A 90 -21.30 11.45 3.44
C LEU A 90 -21.43 12.89 2.93
N MET A 91 -20.62 13.27 1.93
CA MET A 91 -20.71 14.57 1.27
C MET A 91 -21.96 14.68 0.40
N ASP A 92 -22.36 13.60 -0.29
CA ASP A 92 -23.62 13.57 -1.03
C ASP A 92 -24.83 13.81 -0.10
N TYR A 93 -24.83 13.20 1.09
CA TYR A 93 -25.85 13.46 2.11
C TYR A 93 -25.78 14.90 2.64
N TYR A 94 -24.58 15.41 2.92
CA TYR A 94 -24.38 16.80 3.38
C TYR A 94 -24.97 17.82 2.41
N ASP A 95 -24.69 17.65 1.12
CA ASP A 95 -25.12 18.57 0.07
C ASP A 95 -26.62 18.50 -0.23
N ASN A 96 -27.25 17.33 -0.06
CA ASN A 96 -28.61 17.10 -0.56
C ASN A 96 -29.69 16.89 0.51
N GLY A 97 -29.35 16.49 1.74
CA GLY A 97 -30.34 16.06 2.74
C GLY A 97 -30.11 16.60 4.16
N TRP A 98 -28.86 16.86 4.52
CA TRP A 98 -28.46 17.15 5.89
C TRP A 98 -29.25 18.29 6.55
N LEU A 99 -29.38 19.45 5.89
CA LEU A 99 -30.06 20.60 6.49
C LEU A 99 -31.54 20.32 6.78
N ALA A 100 -32.21 19.55 5.92
CA ALA A 100 -33.61 19.20 6.11
C ALA A 100 -33.79 18.31 7.34
N ASP A 101 -32.93 17.28 7.48
CA ASP A 101 -32.98 16.34 8.60
C ASP A 101 -32.56 16.99 9.93
N VAL A 102 -31.56 17.86 9.91
CA VAL A 102 -31.14 18.65 11.08
C VAL A 102 -32.27 19.54 11.57
N ASN A 103 -32.96 20.24 10.68
CA ASN A 103 -34.10 21.09 11.04
C ASN A 103 -35.29 20.27 11.53
N ALA A 104 -35.61 19.15 10.87
CA ALA A 104 -36.70 18.27 11.28
C ALA A 104 -36.49 17.65 12.67
N THR A 105 -35.22 17.53 13.09
CA THR A 105 -34.83 16.93 14.38
C THR A 105 -34.36 17.95 15.42
N GLU A 106 -34.47 19.27 15.17
CA GLU A 106 -34.02 20.36 16.07
C GLU A 106 -34.47 20.17 17.53
N SER A 107 -35.70 19.69 17.73
CA SER A 107 -36.30 19.53 19.06
C SER A 107 -35.81 18.30 19.85
N ILE A 108 -35.00 17.43 19.23
CA ILE A 108 -34.48 16.22 19.86
C ILE A 108 -33.20 16.55 20.64
N TYR A 109 -33.18 16.22 21.93
CA TYR A 109 -32.05 16.52 22.81
C TYR A 109 -30.76 15.74 22.45
N GLU A 110 -30.89 14.44 22.16
CA GLU A 110 -29.77 13.59 21.73
C GLU A 110 -29.86 13.36 20.22
N ARG A 111 -28.97 13.99 19.47
CA ARG A 111 -28.87 13.84 18.01
C ARG A 111 -27.57 13.10 17.64
N PRO A 112 -27.54 12.42 16.48
CA PRO A 112 -26.30 11.86 15.96
C PRO A 112 -25.23 12.95 15.80
N GLU A 113 -23.96 12.56 15.94
CA GLU A 113 -22.80 13.47 15.71
C GLU A 113 -22.87 14.12 14.32
N ALA A 114 -23.32 13.38 13.31
CA ALA A 114 -23.54 13.89 11.95
C ALA A 114 -24.53 15.07 11.87
N ALA A 115 -25.38 15.31 12.88
CA ALA A 115 -26.27 16.47 12.96
C ALA A 115 -25.63 17.70 13.62
N GLY A 116 -24.39 17.58 14.09
CA GLY A 116 -23.58 18.70 14.55
C GLY A 116 -23.28 19.67 13.40
N GLU A 117 -23.23 20.97 13.71
CA GLU A 117 -23.12 22.06 12.73
C GLU A 117 -21.94 21.88 11.77
N ASP A 118 -20.81 21.35 12.27
CA ASP A 118 -19.56 21.30 11.52
C ASP A 118 -18.97 19.89 11.36
N GLU A 119 -19.56 18.83 11.89
CA GLU A 119 -18.85 17.53 11.99
C GLU A 119 -18.48 16.94 10.63
N ILE A 120 -19.44 16.91 9.70
CA ILE A 120 -19.19 16.41 8.33
C ILE A 120 -18.24 17.35 7.59
N TRP A 121 -18.41 18.67 7.75
CA TRP A 121 -17.57 19.67 7.11
C TRP A 121 -16.12 19.63 7.60
N ASN A 122 -15.90 19.40 8.89
CA ASN A 122 -14.59 19.22 9.49
C ASN A 122 -13.89 17.99 8.93
N MET A 123 -14.60 16.87 8.75
CA MET A 123 -14.01 15.68 8.13
C MET A 123 -13.65 15.90 6.66
N HIS A 124 -14.46 16.67 5.92
CA HIS A 124 -14.12 17.07 4.56
C HIS A 124 -12.87 17.95 4.51
N GLY A 125 -12.71 18.89 5.45
CA GLY A 125 -11.48 19.66 5.64
C GLY A 125 -10.26 18.78 5.88
N ASN A 126 -10.38 17.82 6.81
CA ASN A 126 -9.31 16.84 7.10
C ASN A 126 -8.93 16.01 5.88
N GLN A 127 -9.91 15.65 5.03
CA GLN A 127 -9.65 14.95 3.77
C GLN A 127 -8.78 15.80 2.84
N TYR A 128 -9.08 17.08 2.67
CA TYR A 128 -8.24 17.96 1.85
C TYR A 128 -6.83 18.10 2.40
N GLU A 129 -6.67 18.29 3.71
CA GLU A 129 -5.35 18.41 4.33
C GLU A 129 -4.50 17.16 4.12
N LEU A 130 -5.08 15.98 4.33
CA LEU A 130 -4.42 14.70 4.10
C LEU A 130 -3.99 14.53 2.63
N MET A 131 -4.88 14.82 1.68
CA MET A 131 -4.55 14.71 0.24
C MET A 131 -3.47 15.70 -0.19
N ARG A 132 -3.47 16.91 0.38
CA ARG A 132 -2.42 17.92 0.14
C ARG A 132 -1.06 17.41 0.60
N GLU A 133 -0.98 16.78 1.77
CA GLU A 133 0.28 16.22 2.27
C GLU A 133 0.76 15.03 1.43
N LEU A 134 -0.15 14.15 1.03
CA LEU A 134 0.17 13.05 0.10
C LEU A 134 0.71 13.57 -1.22
N LEU A 135 0.09 14.61 -1.78
CA LEU A 135 0.59 15.26 -3.00
C LEU A 135 2.00 15.81 -2.81
N ALA A 136 2.25 16.53 -1.70
CA ALA A 136 3.56 17.07 -1.39
C ALA A 136 4.63 15.96 -1.25
N ILE A 137 4.32 14.88 -0.54
CA ILE A 137 5.21 13.73 -0.38
C ILE A 137 5.47 13.06 -1.74
N SER A 138 4.42 12.81 -2.53
CA SER A 138 4.53 12.15 -3.84
C SER A 138 5.39 12.95 -4.81
N SER A 139 5.30 14.28 -4.78
CA SER A 139 6.07 15.16 -5.66
C SER A 139 7.58 14.93 -5.52
N ASN A 140 8.08 14.70 -4.29
CA ASN A 140 9.50 14.45 -4.04
C ASN A 140 10.04 13.19 -4.72
N PHE A 141 9.19 12.19 -5.02
CA PHE A 141 9.60 10.99 -5.72
C PHE A 141 9.87 11.24 -7.21
N PHE A 142 9.20 12.22 -7.80
CA PHE A 142 9.32 12.53 -9.24
C PHE A 142 10.41 13.57 -9.56
N VAL A 143 11.05 14.17 -8.55
CA VAL A 143 12.15 15.12 -8.75
C VAL A 143 13.47 14.42 -9.16
N ARG A 144 13.61 13.12 -8.90
CA ARG A 144 14.82 12.35 -9.26
C ARG A 144 14.56 11.47 -10.49
N VAL A 145 15.10 11.86 -11.63
CA VAL A 145 15.13 11.00 -12.84
C VAL A 145 16.16 9.89 -12.65
N PRO A 146 15.78 8.60 -12.72
CA PRO A 146 16.73 7.50 -12.72
C PRO A 146 17.73 7.66 -13.88
N GLY A 147 19.03 7.80 -13.57
CA GLY A 147 20.10 7.91 -14.56
C GLY A 147 20.67 9.32 -14.81
N GLN A 148 20.19 10.36 -14.10
CA GLN A 148 20.95 11.62 -14.01
C GLN A 148 21.79 11.61 -12.73
N GLU A 149 23.09 11.29 -12.89
CA GLU A 149 24.09 11.47 -11.85
C GLU A 149 24.21 12.96 -11.49
N SER A 150 24.31 13.25 -10.19
CA SER A 150 24.60 14.59 -9.65
C SER A 150 26.09 14.85 -9.59
#